data_AF-A0A2W7N5Z6-F1
#
_entry.id   AF-A0A2W7N5Z6-F1
#
_cell.length_a   1.000
_cell.length_b   1.000
_cell.length_c   1.000
_cell.angle_alpha   90.00
_cell.angle_beta   90.00
_cell.angle_gamma   90.00
#
_symmetry.space_group_name_H-M   'P 1'
#
loop_
_entity.id
_entity.type
_entity.pdbx_description
1 polymer ?
#
loop_
_entity_poly.entity_id
_entity_poly.type
_entity_poly.pdbx_seq_one_letter_code
_entity_poly.pdbx_strand_id
1 'polypeptide(L)' 'MKRSVDIEIKTWEDGQFTFHNGKVIWGDLSRRTIEMEDVFKSFVIKLDEIVDVTVLE' A
#
# COMPACT_ATOMS: atom_id res chain seq x y z
N MET A 1 -5.96 6.06 -19.31
CA MET A 1 -4.51 5.80 -19.27
C MET A 1 -4.20 5.29 -17.86
N LYS A 2 -3.95 3.98 -17.66
CA LYS A 2 -3.50 3.45 -16.36
C LYS A 2 -2.04 3.87 -16.20
N ARG A 3 -1.75 4.86 -15.36
CA ARG A 3 -0.38 5.11 -14.91
C ARG A 3 -0.10 4.12 -13.78
N SER A 4 0.88 3.25 -14.00
CA SER A 4 1.44 2.43 -12.95
C SER A 4 2.44 3.31 -12.24
N VAL A 5 1.98 3.93 -11.14
CA VAL A 5 2.78 4.87 -10.34
C VAL A 5 3.31 4.11 -9.14
N ASP A 6 4.58 4.31 -8.84
CA ASP A 6 5.16 3.77 -7.62
C ASP A 6 4.63 4.56 -6.41
N ILE A 7 4.35 3.86 -5.33
CA ILE A 7 3.74 4.43 -4.12
C ILE A 7 4.51 3.93 -2.92
N GLU A 8 4.82 4.83 -2.00
CA GLU A 8 5.23 4.50 -0.64
C GLU A 8 4.03 4.61 0.29
N ILE A 9 3.76 3.54 1.03
CA ILE A 9 2.73 3.51 2.08
C ILE A 9 3.41 3.29 3.42
N LYS A 10 3.14 4.19 4.35
CA LYS A 10 3.57 4.06 5.73
C LYS A 10 2.42 3.51 6.57
N THR A 11 2.67 2.41 7.27
CA THR A 11 1.72 1.82 8.21
C THR A 11 2.20 1.93 9.66
N TRP A 12 1.26 1.91 10.59
CA TRP A 12 1.51 1.73 12.02
C TRP A 12 0.85 0.44 12.49
N GLU A 13 1.67 -0.55 12.84
CA GLU A 13 1.24 -1.85 13.34
C GLU A 13 2.14 -2.23 14.51
N ASP A 14 1.57 -2.83 15.56
CA ASP A 14 2.31 -3.31 16.74
C ASP A 14 3.27 -2.28 17.39
N GLY A 15 2.90 -1.00 17.35
CA GLY A 15 3.68 0.07 17.98
C GLY A 15 4.91 0.53 17.19
N GLN A 16 5.02 0.14 15.92
CA GLN A 16 6.12 0.54 15.03
C GLN A 16 5.63 1.01 13.66
N PHE A 17 6.47 1.81 13.00
CA PHE A 17 6.25 2.20 11.61
C PHE A 17 6.86 1.18 10.66
N THR A 18 6.09 0.80 9.64
CA THR A 18 6.55 -0.03 8.52
C THR A 18 6.31 0.72 7.22
N PHE A 19 7.24 0.60 6.27
CA PHE A 19 7.17 1.25 4.97
C PHE A 19 7.04 0.20 3.87
N HIS A 20 6.08 0.40 2.98
CA HIS A 20 5.76 -0.50 1.88
C HIS A 20 5.91 0.26 0.58
N ASN A 21 6.82 -0.18 -0.28
CA ASN A 21 7.08 0.44 -1.56
C ASN A 21 6.64 -0.49 -2.68
N GLY A 22 5.82 0.02 -3.60
CA GLY A 22 5.33 -0.78 -4.72
C GLY A 22 4.17 -0.13 -5.44
N LYS A 23 3.38 -0.96 -6.11
CA LYS A 23 2.27 -0.52 -6.97
C LYS A 23 0.96 -1.03 -6.41
N VAL A 24 -0.03 -0.14 -6.32
CA VAL A 24 -1.40 -0.56 -5.97
C VAL A 24 -2.03 -1.25 -7.18
N ILE A 25 -2.40 -2.51 -7.00
CA ILE A 25 -3.00 -3.34 -8.04
C ILE A 25 -4.53 -3.33 -7.92
N TRP A 26 -5.04 -3.39 -6.68
CA TRP A 26 -6.47 -3.43 -6.40
C TRP A 26 -6.81 -2.81 -5.04
N GLY A 27 -8.03 -2.32 -4.90
CA GLY A 27 -8.59 -1.83 -3.64
C GLY A 27 -9.97 -2.42 -3.39
N ASP A 28 -10.18 -2.97 -2.20
CA ASP A 28 -11.48 -3.44 -1.73
C ASP A 28 -11.94 -2.57 -0.56
N LEU A 29 -12.86 -1.66 -0.85
CA LEU A 29 -13.42 -0.74 0.15
C LEU A 29 -14.37 -1.44 1.14
N SER A 30 -14.96 -2.57 0.76
CA SER A 30 -15.85 -3.33 1.65
C SER A 30 -15.04 -4.04 2.74
N ARG A 31 -13.86 -4.53 2.38
CA ARG A 31 -12.90 -5.16 3.30
C ARG A 31 -11.91 -4.18 3.91
N ARG A 32 -11.89 -2.93 3.43
CA ARG A 32 -10.94 -1.88 3.81
C ARG A 32 -9.49 -2.34 3.62
N THR A 33 -9.18 -2.91 2.45
CA THR A 33 -7.84 -3.41 2.11
C THR A 33 -7.39 -2.92 0.75
N ILE A 34 -6.08 -2.76 0.60
CA ILE A 34 -5.42 -2.57 -0.70
C ILE A 34 -4.47 -3.73 -0.95
N GLU A 35 -4.40 -4.16 -2.20
CA GLU A 35 -3.41 -5.11 -2.68
C GLU A 35 -2.31 -4.35 -3.40
N MET A 36 -1.08 -4.56 -2.95
CA MET A 36 0.13 -3.99 -3.51
C MET A 36 1.03 -5.07 -4.06
N GLU A 37 1.85 -4.70 -5.02
CA GLU A 37 2.91 -5.54 -5.59
C GLU A 37 4.24 -4.80 -5.56
N ASP A 38 5.27 -5.49 -5.08
CA ASP A 38 6.68 -5.10 -5.22
C ASP A 38 7.42 -6.05 -6.18
N VAL A 39 8.73 -5.90 -6.34
CA VAL A 39 9.54 -6.74 -7.26
C VAL A 39 9.66 -8.20 -6.82
N PHE A 40 9.24 -8.55 -5.60
CA PHE A 40 9.37 -9.88 -5.01
C PHE A 40 8.01 -10.58 -4.86
N LYS A 41 6.95 -9.86 -4.50
CA LYS A 41 5.66 -10.45 -4.14
C LYS A 41 4.50 -9.45 -4.20
N SER A 42 3.29 -10.01 -4.23
CA SER A 42 2.05 -9.30 -3.92
C SER A 42 1.71 -9.47 -2.44
N PHE A 43 1.14 -8.43 -1.83
CA PHE A 43 0.75 -8.42 -0.43
C PHE A 43 -0.42 -7.46 -0.18
N VAL A 44 -1.12 -7.67 0.94
CA VAL A 44 -2.33 -6.91 1.30
C VAL A 44 -2.05 -6.05 2.52
N ILE A 45 -2.48 -4.79 2.47
CA ILE A 45 -2.43 -3.83 3.58
C ILE A 45 -3.86 -3.46 3.98
N LYS A 46 -4.13 -3.38 5.30
CA LYS A 46 -5.40 -2.84 5.80
C LYS A 46 -5.35 -1.32 5.79
N LEU A 47 -6.41 -0.68 5.30
CA LEU A 47 -6.51 0.78 5.27
C LEU A 47 -6.44 1.41 6.67
N ASP A 48 -6.88 0.68 7.70
CA ASP A 48 -6.86 1.14 9.10
C ASP A 48 -5.44 1.26 9.68
N GLU A 49 -4.47 0.59 9.07
CA GLU A 49 -3.06 0.63 9.49
C GLU A 49 -2.30 1.77 8.78
N ILE A 50 -2.86 2.35 7.71
CA ILE A 50 -2.19 3.38 6.91
C ILE A 50 -2.22 4.73 7.62
N VAL A 51 -1.04 5.32 7.80
CA VAL A 51 -0.87 6.65 8.40
C VAL A 51 -0.43 7.71 7.39
N ASP A 52 0.22 7.31 6.31
CA ASP A 52 0.66 8.19 5.23
C ASP A 52 0.73 7.43 3.90
N VAL A 53 0.44 8.14 2.80
CA VAL A 53 0.57 7.65 1.43
C VAL A 53 1.27 8.70 0.60
N THR A 54 2.42 8.33 0.05
CA THR A 54 3.20 9.19 -0.84
C THR A 54 3.20 8.60 -2.25
N VAL A 55 2.67 9.36 -3.21
CA VAL A 55 2.70 9.02 -4.63
C VAL A 55 4.08 9.43 -5.18
N LEU A 56 4.81 8.46 -5.72
CA LEU A 56 6.09 8.68 -6.38
C LEU A 56 5.86 8.99 -7.89
N GLU A 57 6.92 9.15 -8.67
CA GLU A 57 6.81 9.53 -10.09
C GLU A 57 6.20 8.44 -11.00
#